data_AF-A0A8H4RK00-F1
#
_entry.id   AF-A0A8H4RK00-F1
#
_cell.length_a   1.000
_cell.length_b   1.000
_cell.length_c   1.000
_cell.angle_alpha   90.00
_cell.angle_beta   90.00
_cell.angle_gamma   90.00
#
_symmetry.space_group_name_H-M   'P 1'
#
loop_
_entity.id
_entity.type
_entity.pdbx_description
1 polymer ?
#
loop_
_entity_poly.entity_id
_entity_poly.type
_entity_poly.pdbx_seq_one_letter_code
_entity_poly.pdbx_strand_id
1 'polypeptide(L)'
;MKVTIADIFPPHKPMSYPEQDYLFGLRGLLTIEAFLWVFLQTFVPAAVKDSNNPDGPTYQVILRKTLSVLLWNENQLYSFIILLSARCICLPFLKTCSRTTIASALLRRALRLALPVAVSLAITMGIFAGTGLVYIDDFKTNTGNMSFSTPYQLPNAVAYFNSVFNLFWATQNFANNAGSLAFSSQTLWIITVLYAQSYTVYITMIIIPYTRATWRLRGFIGFIIAAWWVQSWAWYSITGLLLADIVTNMDFKTKSQRGIKVFQSIRCPSWILYGTIMAAGLLMQYIYVAYKPKLENEELTIHTALYYSGGLNENYDIHQPQARDDNYLFILGFLLLLETSSTLQTIFKNPLFMYLGSRSISWYLVQSTIIYTAGVKLYTYLTLSKDKSDVTATTACLFVCLPATIIGGEIFYRLVDQPMARRLYKSTNSYFPVSVNATFRRPDEIGLVESTNVVNGAYVSDGNDGDEHENVMTRGLKGHGC
;
A
#
# COMPACT_ATOMS: atom_id res chain seq x y z
N MET A 1 10.74 -31.90 24.23
CA MET A 1 10.43 -30.44 24.28
C MET A 1 9.53 -30.14 23.09
N LYS A 2 8.24 -29.81 23.30
CA LYS A 2 7.33 -29.45 22.19
C LYS A 2 7.66 -28.01 21.78
N VAL A 3 8.45 -27.85 20.71
CA VAL A 3 8.64 -26.55 20.08
C VAL A 3 7.32 -26.21 19.39
N THR A 4 6.62 -25.21 19.91
CA THR A 4 5.39 -24.72 19.30
C THR A 4 5.72 -23.79 18.13
N ILE A 5 4.81 -23.63 17.17
CA ILE A 5 4.97 -22.68 16.06
C ILE A 5 5.24 -21.26 16.57
N ALA A 6 4.72 -20.91 17.76
CA ALA A 6 4.97 -19.63 18.43
C ALA A 6 6.42 -19.47 18.94
N ASP A 7 7.12 -20.57 19.21
CA ASP A 7 8.54 -20.55 19.60
C ASP A 7 9.46 -20.35 18.38
N ILE A 8 9.03 -20.82 17.20
CA ILE A 8 9.76 -20.69 15.93
C ILE A 8 9.56 -19.29 15.33
N PHE A 9 8.34 -18.76 15.42
CA PHE A 9 7.99 -17.43 14.94
C PHE A 9 7.63 -16.55 16.14
N PRO A 10 8.60 -15.83 16.74
CA PRO A 10 8.35 -15.03 17.92
C PRO A 10 7.21 -14.05 17.63
N PRO A 11 6.21 -13.96 18.52
CA PRO A 11 4.98 -13.25 18.24
C PRO A 11 5.27 -11.79 17.88
N HIS A 12 4.61 -11.32 16.83
CA HIS A 12 4.54 -9.90 16.53
C HIS A 12 4.09 -9.17 17.81
N LYS A 13 4.84 -8.16 18.26
CA LYS A 13 4.39 -7.33 19.38
C LYS A 13 3.04 -6.72 18.96
N PRO A 14 1.91 -7.04 19.61
CA PRO A 14 0.60 -6.62 19.14
C PRO A 14 0.61 -5.11 18.91
N MET A 15 -0.04 -4.67 17.83
CA MET A 15 -0.16 -3.24 17.59
C MET A 15 -0.73 -2.54 18.82
N SER A 16 -0.56 -1.22 18.88
CA SER A 16 -1.40 -0.38 19.74
C SER A 16 -2.91 -0.61 19.49
N TYR A 17 -3.28 -1.27 18.38
CA TYR A 17 -4.66 -1.56 17.96
C TYR A 17 -4.83 -3.02 17.48
N PRO A 18 -5.01 -3.99 18.41
CA PRO A 18 -5.10 -5.42 18.11
C PRO A 18 -6.25 -5.82 17.15
N GLU A 19 -7.29 -4.98 17.08
CA GLU A 19 -8.44 -5.19 16.21
C GLU A 19 -8.06 -5.26 14.72
N GLN A 20 -6.95 -4.60 14.34
CA GLN A 20 -6.51 -4.41 12.95
C GLN A 20 -5.32 -5.31 12.57
N ASP A 21 -4.94 -6.27 13.43
CA ASP A 21 -3.79 -7.15 13.22
C ASP A 21 -3.91 -8.01 11.95
N TYR A 22 -5.14 -8.29 11.49
CA TYR A 22 -5.39 -9.02 10.25
C TYR A 22 -4.85 -8.29 9.00
N LEU A 23 -4.70 -6.96 9.03
CA LEU A 23 -4.11 -6.20 7.92
C LEU A 23 -2.61 -6.53 7.75
N PHE A 24 -1.91 -6.87 8.84
CA PHE A 24 -0.53 -7.37 8.75
C PHE A 24 -0.51 -8.77 8.15
N GLY A 25 -1.46 -9.63 8.51
CA GLY A 25 -1.56 -10.93 7.88
C GLY A 25 -1.75 -10.84 6.38
N LEU A 26 -2.62 -9.94 5.93
CA LEU A 26 -2.83 -9.69 4.51
C LEU A 26 -1.53 -9.23 3.82
N ARG A 27 -0.75 -8.35 4.45
CA ARG A 27 0.60 -8.00 3.94
C ARG A 27 1.51 -9.22 3.85
N GLY A 28 1.40 -10.15 4.79
CA GLY A 28 2.16 -11.41 4.78
C GLY A 28 1.83 -12.27 3.56
N LEU A 29 0.55 -12.42 3.24
CA LEU A 29 0.10 -13.11 2.02
C LEU A 29 0.70 -12.44 0.77
N LEU A 30 0.54 -11.12 0.64
CA LEU A 30 1.09 -10.36 -0.49
C LEU A 30 2.61 -10.51 -0.61
N THR A 31 3.32 -10.74 0.49
CA THR A 31 4.77 -10.93 0.43
C THR A 31 5.15 -12.30 -0.14
N ILE A 32 4.37 -13.35 0.17
CA ILE A 32 4.54 -14.66 -0.46
C ILE A 32 4.24 -14.56 -1.95
N GLU A 33 3.13 -13.89 -2.30
CA GLU A 33 2.72 -13.70 -3.70
C GLU A 33 3.75 -12.88 -4.49
N ALA A 34 4.34 -11.83 -3.90
CA ALA A 34 5.40 -11.06 -4.52
C ALA A 34 6.68 -11.88 -4.77
N PHE A 35 7.05 -12.77 -3.83
CA PHE A 35 8.17 -13.70 -4.03
C PHE A 35 7.89 -14.66 -5.19
N LEU A 36 6.70 -15.27 -5.18
CA LEU A 36 6.27 -16.18 -6.25
C LEU A 36 6.28 -15.48 -7.61
N TRP A 37 5.79 -14.25 -7.69
CA TRP A 37 5.83 -13.46 -8.92
C TRP A 37 7.27 -13.26 -9.43
N VAL A 38 8.19 -12.72 -8.62
CA VAL A 38 9.59 -12.49 -9.07
C VAL A 38 10.25 -13.82 -9.48
N PHE A 39 10.01 -14.88 -8.70
CA PHE A 39 10.60 -16.20 -8.96
C PHE A 39 10.08 -16.80 -10.27
N LEU A 40 8.75 -16.83 -10.47
CA LEU A 40 8.13 -17.38 -11.67
C LEU A 40 8.44 -16.53 -12.89
N GLN A 41 8.47 -15.19 -12.78
CA GLN A 41 8.86 -14.32 -13.88
C GLN A 41 10.29 -14.61 -14.36
N THR A 42 11.18 -14.97 -13.43
CA THR A 42 12.59 -15.23 -13.74
C THR A 42 12.80 -16.61 -14.36
N PHE A 43 12.22 -17.67 -13.78
CA PHE A 43 12.52 -19.06 -14.17
C PHE A 43 11.42 -19.75 -15.00
N VAL A 44 10.17 -19.29 -14.89
CA VAL A 44 8.99 -19.93 -15.49
C VAL A 44 8.07 -18.84 -16.12
N PRO A 45 8.59 -17.99 -17.03
CA PRO A 45 7.91 -16.76 -17.42
C PRO A 45 6.56 -17.00 -18.09
N ALA A 46 6.34 -18.11 -18.81
CA ALA A 46 5.05 -18.36 -19.45
C ALA A 46 3.92 -18.73 -18.47
N ALA A 47 4.25 -18.96 -17.18
CA ALA A 47 3.28 -19.18 -16.11
C ALA A 47 2.76 -17.88 -15.48
N VAL A 48 3.30 -16.73 -15.86
CA VAL A 48 2.96 -15.42 -15.28
C VAL A 48 2.05 -14.62 -16.21
N LYS A 49 1.05 -13.96 -15.64
CA LYS A 49 0.14 -13.02 -16.31
C LYS A 49 0.96 -11.83 -16.85
N ASP A 50 0.61 -11.34 -18.03
CA ASP A 50 1.26 -10.20 -18.71
C ASP A 50 2.77 -10.42 -19.01
N SER A 51 3.20 -11.68 -19.01
CA SER A 51 4.54 -12.06 -19.42
C SER A 51 4.74 -11.85 -20.93
N ASN A 52 5.87 -11.27 -21.30
CA ASN A 52 6.33 -11.13 -22.69
C ASN A 52 6.67 -12.47 -23.36
N ASN A 53 6.67 -13.58 -22.61
CA ASN A 53 6.79 -14.93 -23.12
C ASN A 53 5.40 -15.60 -23.15
N PRO A 54 4.61 -15.42 -24.23
CA PRO A 54 3.25 -15.95 -24.32
C PRO A 54 3.23 -17.48 -24.48
N ASP A 55 4.29 -18.07 -25.03
CA ASP A 55 4.37 -19.49 -25.33
C ASP A 55 5.26 -20.22 -24.32
N GLY A 56 4.88 -21.46 -24.01
CA GLY A 56 5.61 -22.33 -23.10
C GLY A 56 4.91 -23.68 -22.95
N PRO A 57 5.46 -24.58 -22.12
CA PRO A 57 4.83 -25.86 -21.83
C PRO A 57 3.37 -25.71 -21.38
N THR A 58 2.51 -26.66 -21.75
CA THR A 58 1.06 -26.60 -21.49
C THR A 58 0.72 -26.35 -20.02
N TYR A 59 1.48 -26.92 -19.09
CA TYR A 59 1.26 -26.69 -17.66
C TYR A 59 1.48 -25.23 -17.26
N GLN A 60 2.45 -24.51 -17.87
CA GLN A 60 2.70 -23.09 -17.60
C GLN A 60 1.54 -22.25 -18.12
N VAL A 61 1.03 -22.54 -19.32
CA VAL A 61 -0.11 -21.82 -19.89
C VAL A 61 -1.38 -22.02 -19.05
N ILE A 62 -1.62 -23.23 -18.54
CA ILE A 62 -2.73 -23.52 -17.62
C ILE A 62 -2.57 -22.71 -16.34
N LEU A 63 -1.38 -22.72 -15.72
CA LEU A 63 -1.09 -21.95 -14.52
C LEU A 63 -1.30 -20.44 -14.73
N ARG A 64 -0.86 -19.90 -15.88
CA ARG A 64 -1.08 -18.50 -16.25
C ARG A 64 -2.56 -18.15 -16.32
N LYS A 65 -3.35 -18.98 -16.98
CA LYS A 65 -4.79 -18.74 -17.19
C LYS A 65 -5.65 -18.98 -15.95
N THR A 66 -5.14 -19.71 -14.94
CA THR A 66 -5.92 -20.09 -13.75
C THR A 66 -5.41 -19.39 -12.50
N LEU A 67 -4.22 -19.77 -12.03
CA LEU A 67 -3.70 -19.34 -10.74
C LEU A 67 -2.99 -17.98 -10.80
N SER A 68 -2.32 -17.67 -11.92
CA SER A 68 -1.54 -16.43 -12.03
C SER A 68 -2.39 -15.17 -11.91
N VAL A 69 -3.63 -15.22 -12.40
CA VAL A 69 -4.59 -14.11 -12.32
C VAL A 69 -4.80 -13.68 -10.87
N LEU A 70 -4.89 -14.66 -9.96
CA LEU A 70 -5.20 -14.42 -8.54
C LEU A 70 -3.94 -14.25 -7.68
N LEU A 71 -2.91 -15.07 -7.89
CA LEU A 71 -1.84 -15.29 -6.91
C LEU A 71 -0.50 -14.62 -7.27
N TRP A 72 -0.19 -14.37 -8.54
CA TRP A 72 1.09 -13.76 -8.93
C TRP A 72 0.94 -12.84 -10.15
N ASN A 73 -0.03 -11.94 -10.05
CA ASN A 73 -0.28 -10.88 -11.02
C ASN A 73 0.39 -9.58 -10.53
N GLU A 74 1.36 -9.07 -11.28
CA GLU A 74 2.13 -7.87 -10.95
C GLU A 74 1.22 -6.65 -10.66
N ASN A 75 0.33 -6.35 -11.61
CA ASN A 75 -0.55 -5.19 -11.56
C ASN A 75 -1.49 -5.27 -10.35
N GLN A 76 -2.01 -6.47 -10.05
CA GLN A 76 -2.83 -6.71 -8.88
C GLN A 76 -2.04 -6.55 -7.58
N LEU A 77 -0.86 -7.16 -7.48
CA LEU A 77 -0.03 -7.14 -6.26
C LEU A 77 0.31 -5.71 -5.85
N TYR A 78 0.78 -4.90 -6.78
CA TYR A 78 1.17 -3.52 -6.50
C TYR A 78 -0.02 -2.62 -6.21
N SER A 79 -1.11 -2.78 -6.95
CA SER A 79 -2.37 -2.09 -6.66
C SER A 79 -2.89 -2.39 -5.25
N PHE A 80 -2.77 -3.66 -4.83
CA PHE A 80 -3.13 -4.09 -3.48
C PHE A 80 -2.26 -3.42 -2.43
N ILE A 81 -0.94 -3.43 -2.63
CA ILE A 81 0.03 -2.80 -1.71
C ILE A 81 -0.23 -1.30 -1.57
N ILE A 82 -0.55 -0.58 -2.65
CA ILE A 82 -0.86 0.86 -2.63
C ILE A 82 -2.08 1.15 -1.76
N LEU A 83 -3.20 0.47 -2.03
CA LEU A 83 -4.44 0.67 -1.28
C LEU A 83 -4.27 0.27 0.19
N LEU A 84 -3.66 -0.89 0.45
CA LEU A 84 -3.42 -1.39 1.81
C LEU A 84 -2.47 -0.48 2.60
N SER A 85 -1.51 0.15 1.93
CA SER A 85 -0.64 1.15 2.54
C SER A 85 -1.45 2.36 3.01
N ALA A 86 -2.28 2.93 2.13
CA ALA A 86 -3.17 4.04 2.49
C ALA A 86 -4.13 3.68 3.62
N ARG A 87 -4.73 2.47 3.59
CA ARG A 87 -5.61 1.96 4.64
C ARG A 87 -4.95 1.91 6.02
N CYS A 88 -3.68 1.56 6.09
CA CYS A 88 -2.96 1.40 7.35
C CYS A 88 -2.39 2.70 7.90
N ILE A 89 -1.90 3.60 7.05
CA ILE A 89 -1.22 4.82 7.52
C ILE A 89 -2.16 5.84 8.16
N CYS A 90 -3.46 5.76 7.85
CA CYS A 90 -4.47 6.65 8.40
C CYS A 90 -4.90 6.27 9.84
N LEU A 91 -4.73 5.00 10.22
CA LEU A 91 -5.25 4.45 11.48
C LEU A 91 -4.82 5.25 12.73
N PRO A 92 -3.54 5.61 12.94
CA PRO A 92 -3.14 6.32 14.15
C PRO A 92 -3.79 7.71 14.25
N PHE A 93 -3.95 8.40 13.12
CA PHE A 93 -4.57 9.72 13.10
C PHE A 93 -6.08 9.63 13.26
N LEU A 94 -6.77 8.70 12.59
CA LEU A 94 -8.23 8.60 12.69
C LEU A 94 -8.70 8.31 14.12
N LYS A 95 -7.85 7.65 14.92
CA LYS A 95 -8.14 7.37 16.34
C LYS A 95 -7.78 8.50 17.29
N THR A 96 -6.71 9.25 17.03
CA THR A 96 -6.21 10.29 17.97
C THR A 96 -6.50 11.72 17.54
N CYS A 97 -6.77 11.95 16.26
CA CYS A 97 -7.06 13.25 15.64
C CYS A 97 -6.15 14.40 16.14
N SER A 98 -4.85 14.16 16.27
CA SER A 98 -3.87 15.16 16.74
C SER A 98 -2.92 15.62 15.63
N ARG A 99 -2.58 16.92 15.66
CA ARG A 99 -1.62 17.55 14.74
C ARG A 99 -0.23 16.94 14.85
N THR A 100 0.21 16.62 16.07
CA THR A 100 1.53 16.02 16.32
C THR A 100 1.62 14.60 15.77
N THR A 101 0.52 13.85 15.79
CA THR A 101 0.43 12.51 15.17
C THR A 101 0.67 12.57 13.67
N ILE A 102 0.05 13.53 12.95
CA ILE A 102 0.25 13.70 11.50
C ILE A 102 1.69 14.13 11.19
N ALA A 103 2.17 15.20 11.83
CA ALA A 103 3.50 15.74 11.56
C ALA A 103 4.59 14.68 11.76
N SER A 104 4.47 13.90 12.84
CA SER A 104 5.39 12.81 13.12
C SER A 104 5.25 11.65 12.12
N ALA A 105 4.03 11.35 11.66
CA ALA A 105 3.80 10.30 10.66
C ALA A 105 4.40 10.66 9.30
N LEU A 106 4.23 11.91 8.86
CA LEU A 106 4.81 12.46 7.63
C LEU A 106 6.34 12.31 7.63
N LEU A 107 7.02 12.82 8.67
CA LEU A 107 8.47 12.78 8.77
C LEU A 107 9.01 11.34 8.83
N ARG A 108 8.40 10.49 9.67
CA ARG A 108 8.84 9.09 9.80
C ARG A 108 8.63 8.31 8.51
N ARG A 109 7.57 8.56 7.75
CA ARG A 109 7.27 7.78 6.55
C ARG A 109 8.30 8.00 5.45
N ALA A 110 8.71 9.25 5.22
CA ALA A 110 9.76 9.57 4.26
C ALA A 110 11.05 8.78 4.58
N LEU A 111 11.51 8.87 5.83
CA LEU A 111 12.76 8.23 6.27
C LEU A 111 12.65 6.69 6.33
N ARG A 112 11.48 6.16 6.71
CA ARG A 112 11.23 4.71 6.79
C ARG A 112 11.16 4.04 5.42
N LEU A 113 10.80 4.78 4.36
CA LEU A 113 10.85 4.26 3.00
C LEU A 113 12.22 4.52 2.35
N ALA A 114 12.77 5.73 2.51
CA ALA A 114 14.02 6.12 1.86
C ALA A 114 15.25 5.35 2.34
N LEU A 115 15.43 5.19 3.65
CA LEU A 115 16.65 4.59 4.17
C LEU A 115 16.78 3.09 3.82
N PRO A 116 15.75 2.24 4.02
CA PRO A 116 15.85 0.84 3.62
C PRO A 116 16.06 0.66 2.12
N VAL A 117 15.37 1.46 1.28
CA VAL A 117 15.57 1.43 -0.17
C VAL A 117 16.99 1.81 -0.56
N ALA A 118 17.53 2.89 0.03
CA ALA A 118 18.90 3.32 -0.23
C ALA A 118 19.91 2.21 0.11
N VAL A 119 19.79 1.60 1.29
CA VAL A 119 20.68 0.51 1.71
C VAL A 119 20.53 -0.70 0.79
N SER A 120 19.30 -1.09 0.44
CA SER A 120 19.06 -2.21 -0.47
C SER A 120 19.69 -1.96 -1.85
N LEU A 121 19.48 -0.79 -2.43
CA LEU A 121 20.03 -0.43 -3.74
C LEU A 121 21.57 -0.39 -3.69
N ALA A 122 22.17 0.07 -2.59
CA ALA A 122 23.62 0.05 -2.40
C ALA A 122 24.17 -1.38 -2.34
N ILE A 123 23.47 -2.29 -1.66
CA ILE A 123 23.82 -3.71 -1.62
C ILE A 123 23.74 -4.32 -3.02
N THR A 124 22.64 -4.10 -3.74
CA THR A 124 22.46 -4.59 -5.12
C THR A 124 23.57 -4.06 -6.04
N MET A 125 23.86 -2.76 -5.98
CA MET A 125 24.95 -2.14 -6.73
C MET A 125 26.31 -2.76 -6.39
N GLY A 126 26.61 -2.95 -5.11
CA GLY A 126 27.88 -3.54 -4.66
C GLY A 126 28.05 -4.97 -5.14
N ILE A 127 26.98 -5.78 -5.10
CA ILE A 127 27.00 -7.15 -5.60
C ILE A 127 27.24 -7.15 -7.12
N PHE A 128 26.49 -6.36 -7.88
CA PHE A 128 26.63 -6.32 -9.35
C PHE A 128 27.95 -5.72 -9.82
N ALA A 129 28.53 -4.78 -9.07
CA ALA A 129 29.88 -4.28 -9.33
C ALA A 129 30.95 -5.36 -9.12
N GLY A 130 30.77 -6.25 -8.13
CA GLY A 130 31.72 -7.34 -7.85
C GLY A 130 31.53 -8.57 -8.73
N THR A 131 30.30 -8.93 -9.08
CA THR A 131 30.01 -10.14 -9.87
C THR A 131 29.93 -9.92 -11.37
N GLY A 132 29.74 -8.66 -11.80
CA GLY A 132 29.32 -8.33 -13.15
C GLY A 132 27.85 -8.69 -13.42
N LEU A 133 27.36 -8.28 -14.59
CA LEU A 133 25.99 -8.53 -15.07
C LEU A 133 25.93 -9.50 -16.26
N VAL A 134 27.08 -9.88 -16.83
CA VAL A 134 27.19 -10.71 -18.03
C VAL A 134 26.43 -12.03 -17.88
N TYR A 135 26.54 -12.68 -16.72
CA TYR A 135 25.85 -13.96 -16.47
C TYR A 135 24.31 -13.85 -16.49
N ILE A 136 23.75 -12.67 -16.20
CA ILE A 136 22.30 -12.42 -16.26
C ILE A 136 21.88 -12.29 -17.72
N ASP A 137 22.71 -11.60 -18.52
CA ASP A 137 22.48 -11.42 -19.96
C ASP A 137 22.61 -12.74 -20.73
N ASP A 138 23.60 -13.55 -20.38
CA ASP A 138 23.76 -14.92 -20.87
C ASP A 138 22.56 -15.78 -20.51
N PHE A 139 22.09 -15.73 -19.26
CA PHE A 139 20.90 -16.46 -18.83
C PHE A 139 19.66 -16.02 -19.61
N LYS A 140 19.47 -14.70 -19.80
CA LYS A 140 18.37 -14.15 -20.58
C LYS A 140 18.40 -14.66 -22.03
N THR A 141 19.57 -14.62 -22.65
CA THR A 141 19.78 -15.05 -24.04
C THR A 141 19.56 -16.56 -24.19
N ASN A 142 20.09 -17.35 -23.28
CA ASN A 142 20.00 -18.82 -23.33
C ASN A 142 18.58 -19.34 -23.06
N THR A 143 17.83 -18.68 -22.16
CA THR A 143 16.45 -19.08 -21.85
C THR A 143 15.41 -18.45 -22.77
N GLY A 144 15.79 -17.44 -23.57
CA GLY A 144 14.85 -16.67 -24.39
C GLY A 144 13.83 -15.88 -23.56
N ASN A 145 14.13 -15.58 -22.30
CA ASN A 145 13.22 -14.87 -21.41
C ASN A 145 13.19 -13.36 -21.78
N MET A 146 12.05 -12.89 -22.28
CA MET A 146 11.81 -11.49 -22.66
C MET A 146 11.06 -10.71 -21.57
N SER A 147 10.67 -11.39 -20.50
CA SER A 147 9.82 -10.86 -19.43
C SER A 147 10.60 -10.17 -18.32
N PHE A 148 11.93 -10.22 -18.35
CA PHE A 148 12.78 -9.38 -17.51
C PHE A 148 13.97 -8.81 -18.31
N SER A 149 14.55 -7.75 -17.77
CA SER A 149 15.69 -7.07 -18.38
C SER A 149 16.90 -7.09 -17.46
N THR A 150 18.09 -7.11 -18.06
CA THR A 150 19.36 -7.01 -17.34
C THR A 150 19.38 -5.67 -16.57
N PRO A 151 19.61 -5.68 -15.23
CA PRO A 151 19.59 -4.46 -14.44
C PRO A 151 20.61 -3.41 -14.92
N TYR A 152 20.26 -2.14 -14.84
CA TYR A 152 21.14 -1.04 -15.20
C TYR A 152 22.29 -0.88 -14.19
N GLN A 153 23.53 -0.79 -14.67
CA GLN A 153 24.68 -0.55 -13.80
C GLN A 153 24.88 0.94 -13.55
N LEU A 154 24.75 1.35 -12.29
CA LEU A 154 25.04 2.73 -11.88
C LEU A 154 26.55 3.00 -11.98
N PRO A 155 26.97 4.05 -12.71
CA PRO A 155 28.38 4.26 -13.03
C PRO A 155 29.23 4.72 -11.85
N ASN A 156 28.65 5.47 -10.90
CA ASN A 156 29.38 6.04 -9.78
C ASN A 156 28.46 6.35 -8.58
N ALA A 157 29.07 6.71 -7.45
CA ALA A 157 28.36 7.01 -6.21
C ALA A 157 27.41 8.22 -6.32
N VAL A 158 27.74 9.20 -7.18
CA VAL A 158 26.87 10.37 -7.43
C VAL A 158 25.62 9.96 -8.20
N ALA A 159 25.77 9.10 -9.21
CA ALA A 159 24.65 8.52 -9.94
C ALA A 159 23.76 7.67 -9.01
N TYR A 160 24.35 6.93 -8.07
CA TYR A 160 23.60 6.25 -7.02
C TYR A 160 22.81 7.23 -6.14
N PHE A 161 23.45 8.28 -5.61
CA PHE A 161 22.78 9.28 -4.79
C PHE A 161 21.62 9.95 -5.53
N ASN A 162 21.86 10.39 -6.77
CA ASN A 162 20.83 10.99 -7.62
C ASN A 162 19.71 10.00 -7.93
N SER A 163 20.02 8.71 -8.10
CA SER A 163 18.99 7.67 -8.33
C SER A 163 18.11 7.46 -7.11
N VAL A 164 18.70 7.40 -5.91
CA VAL A 164 17.95 7.33 -4.66
C VAL A 164 17.08 8.57 -4.48
N PHE A 165 17.62 9.77 -4.74
CA PHE A 165 16.86 11.01 -4.65
C PHE A 165 15.69 11.02 -5.66
N ASN A 166 15.94 10.65 -6.92
CA ASN A 166 14.92 10.59 -7.95
C ASN A 166 13.80 9.59 -7.61
N LEU A 167 14.07 8.49 -6.90
CA LEU A 167 13.04 7.55 -6.44
C LEU A 167 11.99 8.20 -5.52
N PHE A 168 12.28 9.32 -4.86
CA PHE A 168 11.34 10.00 -3.97
C PHE A 168 10.84 11.33 -4.53
N TRP A 169 11.49 11.89 -5.55
CA TRP A 169 11.12 13.18 -6.15
C TRP A 169 10.57 13.08 -7.58
N ALA A 170 10.62 11.89 -8.21
CA ALA A 170 10.00 11.68 -9.51
C ALA A 170 8.47 11.80 -9.43
N THR A 171 7.90 12.62 -10.31
CA THR A 171 6.44 12.84 -10.45
C THR A 171 5.85 12.14 -11.66
N GLN A 172 6.70 11.65 -12.57
CA GLN A 172 6.33 10.98 -13.82
C GLN A 172 7.35 9.88 -14.12
N ASN A 173 7.02 8.96 -15.04
CA ASN A 173 7.90 7.90 -15.52
C ASN A 173 8.51 7.07 -14.39
N PHE A 174 7.67 6.61 -13.46
CA PHE A 174 8.09 5.94 -12.24
C PHE A 174 8.93 4.68 -12.52
N ALA A 175 8.64 3.92 -13.58
CA ALA A 175 9.41 2.73 -13.93
C ALA A 175 10.74 3.07 -14.62
N ASN A 176 10.77 4.12 -15.45
CA ASN A 176 11.92 4.54 -16.24
C ASN A 176 12.87 5.47 -15.46
N ASN A 177 13.08 5.20 -14.16
CA ASN A 177 14.07 5.91 -13.37
C ASN A 177 15.29 5.01 -13.11
N ALA A 178 16.46 5.61 -13.02
CA ALA A 178 17.72 4.87 -12.87
C ALA A 178 17.75 3.99 -11.61
N GLY A 179 17.07 4.40 -10.54
CA GLY A 179 16.98 3.61 -9.31
C GLY A 179 16.17 2.32 -9.48
N SER A 180 15.04 2.39 -10.18
CA SER A 180 14.19 1.25 -10.51
C SER A 180 14.92 0.35 -11.50
N LEU A 181 15.44 0.89 -12.61
CA LEU A 181 16.17 0.12 -13.61
C LEU A 181 17.42 -0.58 -13.05
N ALA A 182 18.09 0.01 -12.06
CA ALA A 182 19.26 -0.59 -11.42
C ALA A 182 18.92 -1.68 -10.41
N PHE A 183 17.69 -1.71 -9.90
CA PHE A 183 17.25 -2.73 -8.97
C PHE A 183 16.94 -4.05 -9.69
N SER A 184 17.24 -5.18 -9.07
CA SER A 184 17.23 -6.49 -9.73
C SER A 184 15.88 -6.83 -10.39
N SER A 185 14.75 -6.57 -9.71
CA SER A 185 13.41 -6.80 -10.27
C SER A 185 12.81 -5.62 -11.03
N GLN A 186 13.51 -4.48 -11.08
CA GLN A 186 13.03 -3.24 -11.69
C GLN A 186 11.72 -2.66 -11.14
N THR A 187 11.37 -3.02 -9.90
CA THR A 187 10.06 -2.71 -9.33
C THR A 187 10.09 -1.62 -8.26
N LEU A 188 11.22 -0.95 -8.00
CA LEU A 188 11.31 0.08 -6.95
C LEU A 188 10.40 1.28 -7.20
N TRP A 189 9.91 1.46 -8.43
CA TRP A 189 8.85 2.41 -8.77
C TRP A 189 7.64 2.34 -7.82
N ILE A 190 7.32 1.16 -7.27
CA ILE A 190 6.21 1.02 -6.31
C ILE A 190 6.44 1.86 -5.05
N ILE A 191 7.69 1.97 -4.59
CA ILE A 191 8.03 2.79 -3.42
C ILE A 191 7.87 4.27 -3.75
N THR A 192 8.21 4.70 -4.97
CA THR A 192 7.95 6.06 -5.45
C THR A 192 6.47 6.39 -5.41
N VAL A 193 5.62 5.51 -5.95
CA VAL A 193 4.16 5.69 -5.94
C VAL A 193 3.63 5.70 -4.51
N LEU A 194 4.06 4.75 -3.66
CA LEU A 194 3.67 4.69 -2.26
C LEU A 194 4.05 5.95 -1.49
N TYR A 195 5.20 6.56 -1.79
CA TYR A 195 5.63 7.80 -1.18
C TYR A 195 4.81 8.98 -1.69
N ALA A 196 4.70 9.17 -3.00
CA ALA A 196 3.92 10.25 -3.62
C ALA A 196 2.47 10.25 -3.14
N GLN A 197 1.81 9.08 -3.14
CA GLN A 197 0.43 8.94 -2.69
C GLN A 197 0.24 9.16 -1.18
N SER A 198 1.33 9.07 -0.40
CA SER A 198 1.26 9.42 1.03
C SER A 198 0.81 10.86 1.22
N TYR A 199 1.33 11.79 0.40
CA TYR A 199 1.00 13.20 0.49
C TYR A 199 -0.48 13.43 0.25
N THR A 200 -1.04 12.85 -0.82
CA THR A 200 -2.47 12.90 -1.12
C THR A 200 -3.29 12.44 0.09
N VAL A 201 -2.94 11.27 0.64
CA VAL A 201 -3.66 10.71 1.80
C VAL A 201 -3.54 11.61 3.03
N TYR A 202 -2.35 12.13 3.35
CA TYR A 202 -2.14 12.99 4.51
C TYR A 202 -2.91 14.31 4.41
N ILE A 203 -2.92 14.94 3.23
CA ILE A 203 -3.66 16.19 3.01
C ILE A 203 -5.17 15.95 3.11
N THR A 204 -5.68 14.90 2.46
CA THR A 204 -7.12 14.55 2.55
C THR A 204 -7.53 14.20 3.98
N MET A 205 -6.64 13.55 4.73
CA MET A 205 -6.88 13.14 6.11
C MET A 205 -7.04 14.33 7.07
N ILE A 206 -6.37 15.46 6.82
CA ILE A 206 -6.53 16.69 7.63
C ILE A 206 -7.96 17.25 7.55
N ILE A 207 -8.69 17.00 6.46
CA ILE A 207 -10.04 17.50 6.22
C ILE A 207 -11.09 16.68 7.01
N ILE A 208 -10.77 15.44 7.38
CA ILE A 208 -11.71 14.48 7.99
C ILE A 208 -12.37 14.99 9.27
N PRO A 209 -11.64 15.55 10.26
CA PRO A 209 -12.24 16.01 11.49
C PRO A 209 -13.21 17.17 11.29
N TYR A 210 -13.10 17.91 10.18
CA TYR A 210 -13.91 19.12 9.91
C TYR A 210 -15.13 18.87 9.03
N THR A 211 -15.34 17.62 8.58
CA THR A 211 -16.40 17.27 7.64
C THR A 211 -17.36 16.26 8.24
N ARG A 212 -18.67 16.49 8.03
CA ARG A 212 -19.72 15.56 8.45
C ARG A 212 -19.57 14.22 7.72
N ALA A 213 -19.85 13.12 8.40
CA ALA A 213 -19.67 11.76 7.87
C ALA A 213 -20.35 11.52 6.50
N THR A 214 -21.56 12.05 6.29
CA THR A 214 -22.31 11.91 5.03
C THR A 214 -21.64 12.65 3.87
N TRP A 215 -21.18 13.88 4.10
CA TRP A 215 -20.45 14.69 3.12
C TRP A 215 -19.08 14.10 2.83
N ARG A 216 -18.42 13.56 3.84
CA ARG A 216 -17.13 12.89 3.70
C ARG A 216 -17.20 11.66 2.80
N LEU A 217 -18.22 10.81 2.99
CA LEU A 217 -18.46 9.66 2.11
C LEU A 217 -18.70 10.10 0.65
N ARG A 218 -19.59 11.07 0.44
CA ARG A 218 -19.89 11.59 -0.91
C ARG A 218 -18.68 12.25 -1.56
N GLY A 219 -17.94 13.05 -0.79
CA GLY A 219 -16.74 13.75 -1.25
C GLY A 219 -15.61 12.77 -1.62
N PHE A 220 -15.39 11.72 -0.83
CA PHE A 220 -14.41 10.69 -1.16
C PHE A 220 -14.82 9.88 -2.39
N ILE A 221 -16.09 9.52 -2.55
CA ILE A 221 -16.58 8.86 -3.77
C ILE A 221 -16.37 9.76 -5.00
N GLY A 222 -16.72 11.05 -4.90
CA GLY A 222 -16.47 12.02 -5.96
C GLY A 222 -14.98 12.17 -6.30
N PHE A 223 -14.11 12.20 -5.28
CA PHE A 223 -12.66 12.21 -5.47
C PHE A 223 -12.19 10.94 -6.20
N ILE A 224 -12.63 9.76 -5.77
CA ILE A 224 -12.24 8.47 -6.38
C ILE A 224 -12.61 8.45 -7.86
N ILE A 225 -13.83 8.88 -8.22
CA ILE A 225 -14.27 8.94 -9.61
C ILE A 225 -13.45 9.96 -10.42
N ALA A 226 -13.17 11.14 -9.85
CA ALA A 226 -12.33 12.14 -10.52
C ALA A 226 -10.89 11.65 -10.70
N ALA A 227 -10.33 10.96 -9.70
CA ALA A 227 -8.99 10.39 -9.74
C ALA A 227 -8.87 9.24 -10.74
N TRP A 228 -9.92 8.41 -10.85
CA TRP A 228 -10.06 7.41 -11.90
C TRP A 228 -10.08 8.05 -13.28
N TRP A 229 -10.90 9.09 -13.47
CA TRP A 229 -11.03 9.80 -14.74
C TRP A 229 -9.68 10.34 -15.25
N VAL A 230 -8.84 10.87 -14.35
CA VAL A 230 -7.50 11.40 -14.70
C VAL A 230 -6.37 10.37 -14.64
N GLN A 231 -6.69 9.08 -14.52
CA GLN A 231 -5.72 7.98 -14.43
C GLN A 231 -4.66 8.17 -13.34
N SER A 232 -5.08 8.64 -12.17
CA SER A 232 -4.20 8.85 -11.02
C SER A 232 -4.32 7.72 -10.02
N TRP A 233 -3.18 7.21 -9.52
CA TRP A 233 -3.11 6.26 -8.39
C TRP A 233 -3.80 6.72 -7.10
N ALA A 234 -4.26 7.98 -7.04
CA ALA A 234 -5.03 8.53 -5.95
C ALA A 234 -6.37 7.82 -5.72
N TRP A 235 -7.04 7.27 -6.75
CA TRP A 235 -8.29 6.52 -6.53
C TRP A 235 -8.09 5.28 -5.64
N TYR A 236 -7.03 4.47 -5.82
CA TYR A 236 -6.69 3.40 -4.89
C TYR A 236 -6.39 3.92 -3.48
N SER A 237 -5.59 4.97 -3.39
CA SER A 237 -5.11 5.48 -2.10
C SER A 237 -6.25 6.13 -1.28
N ILE A 238 -7.11 6.92 -1.93
CA ILE A 238 -8.29 7.52 -1.30
C ILE A 238 -9.34 6.46 -0.96
N THR A 239 -9.50 5.41 -1.78
CA THR A 239 -10.31 4.25 -1.40
C THR A 239 -9.80 3.59 -0.12
N GLY A 240 -8.48 3.41 0.02
CA GLY A 240 -7.88 2.91 1.26
C GLY A 240 -8.16 3.82 2.47
N LEU A 241 -8.09 5.14 2.29
CA LEU A 241 -8.45 6.12 3.32
C LEU A 241 -9.94 6.06 3.68
N LEU A 242 -10.82 5.99 2.68
CA LEU A 242 -12.27 5.87 2.87
C LEU A 242 -12.59 4.60 3.66
N LEU A 243 -12.00 3.46 3.30
CA LEU A 243 -12.15 2.21 4.03
C LEU A 243 -11.69 2.34 5.49
N ALA A 244 -10.56 3.03 5.74
CA ALA A 244 -10.09 3.28 7.10
C ALA A 244 -11.09 4.09 7.92
N ASP A 245 -11.65 5.12 7.31
CA ASP A 245 -12.55 6.05 7.95
C ASP A 245 -13.94 5.46 8.21
N ILE A 246 -14.52 4.70 7.26
CA ILE A 246 -15.81 4.05 7.49
C ILE A 246 -15.73 2.98 8.59
N VAL A 247 -14.60 2.25 8.64
CA VAL A 247 -14.37 1.20 9.64
C VAL A 247 -14.16 1.80 11.03
N THR A 248 -13.41 2.91 11.12
CA THR A 248 -13.06 3.52 12.41
C THR A 248 -14.16 4.44 12.94
N ASN A 249 -14.85 5.18 12.07
CA ASN A 249 -15.71 6.30 12.46
C ASN A 249 -17.19 6.14 12.08
N MET A 250 -17.59 5.08 11.38
CA MET A 250 -18.97 4.96 10.86
C MET A 250 -19.63 3.60 11.11
N ASP A 251 -19.12 2.78 12.05
CA ASP A 251 -19.67 1.46 12.40
C ASP A 251 -19.93 0.54 11.20
N PHE A 252 -18.99 0.53 10.24
CA PHE A 252 -19.17 -0.14 8.96
C PHE A 252 -19.58 -1.61 9.09
N LYS A 253 -18.94 -2.36 10.01
CA LYS A 253 -19.23 -3.78 10.23
C LYS A 253 -20.68 -4.00 10.69
N THR A 254 -21.15 -3.24 11.67
CA THR A 254 -22.52 -3.33 12.19
C THR A 254 -23.55 -2.95 11.11
N LYS A 255 -23.28 -1.89 10.33
CA LYS A 255 -24.15 -1.48 9.22
C LYS A 255 -24.21 -2.54 8.12
N SER A 256 -23.07 -3.15 7.79
CA SER A 256 -22.99 -4.21 6.79
C SER A 256 -23.75 -5.48 7.22
N GLN A 257 -23.67 -5.86 8.50
CA GLN A 257 -24.40 -7.01 9.06
C GLN A 257 -25.92 -6.83 9.04
N ARG A 258 -26.43 -5.59 9.10
CA ARG A 258 -27.86 -5.29 8.99
C ARG A 258 -28.44 -5.55 7.59
N GLY A 259 -27.57 -5.75 6.60
CA GLY A 259 -27.93 -5.96 5.20
C GLY A 259 -28.34 -4.68 4.47
N ILE A 260 -28.29 -4.74 3.14
CA ILE A 260 -28.69 -3.68 2.23
C ILE A 260 -30.20 -3.81 1.98
N LYS A 261 -30.97 -2.75 2.22
CA LYS A 261 -32.39 -2.73 1.87
C LYS A 261 -32.52 -2.65 0.34
N VAL A 262 -33.07 -3.69 -0.28
CA VAL A 262 -33.29 -3.74 -1.74
C VAL A 262 -34.74 -3.37 -2.06
N PHE A 263 -35.69 -3.88 -1.29
CA PHE A 263 -37.11 -3.54 -1.39
C PHE A 263 -37.70 -3.41 0.02
N GLN A 264 -38.88 -2.78 0.17
CA GLN A 264 -39.47 -2.32 1.44
C GLN A 264 -39.26 -3.26 2.64
N SER A 265 -39.39 -4.58 2.45
CA SER A 265 -39.15 -5.62 3.48
C SER A 265 -37.94 -6.53 3.23
N ILE A 266 -37.35 -6.54 2.02
CA ILE A 266 -36.29 -7.48 1.64
C ILE A 266 -34.92 -6.85 1.85
N ARG A 267 -34.11 -7.46 2.73
CA ARG A 267 -32.71 -7.10 2.93
C ARG A 267 -31.80 -8.16 2.32
N CYS A 268 -30.92 -7.71 1.44
CA CYS A 268 -29.87 -8.53 0.87
C CYS A 268 -28.64 -8.49 1.80
N PRO A 269 -28.04 -9.64 2.15
CA PRO A 269 -26.78 -9.67 2.85
C PRO A 269 -25.69 -8.89 2.08
N SER A 270 -24.99 -7.98 2.75
CA SER A 270 -24.01 -7.10 2.12
C SER A 270 -22.83 -7.84 1.46
N TRP A 271 -22.53 -9.06 1.93
CA TRP A 271 -21.50 -9.91 1.33
C TRP A 271 -21.80 -10.31 -0.11
N ILE A 272 -23.09 -10.36 -0.52
CA ILE A 272 -23.46 -10.63 -1.91
C ILE A 272 -22.99 -9.49 -2.80
N LEU A 273 -23.23 -8.23 -2.40
CA LEU A 273 -22.76 -7.08 -3.16
C LEU A 273 -21.23 -7.07 -3.28
N TYR A 274 -20.52 -7.27 -2.17
CA TYR A 274 -19.05 -7.27 -2.16
C TYR A 274 -18.49 -8.44 -2.99
N GLY A 275 -19.13 -9.61 -2.91
CA GLY A 275 -18.80 -10.77 -3.71
C GLY A 275 -19.03 -10.53 -5.20
N THR A 276 -20.12 -9.85 -5.59
CA THR A 276 -20.38 -9.47 -6.98
C THR A 276 -19.33 -8.49 -7.50
N ILE A 277 -18.92 -7.50 -6.71
CA ILE A 277 -17.85 -6.56 -7.09
C ILE A 277 -16.53 -7.32 -7.28
N MET A 278 -16.18 -8.21 -6.35
CA MET A 278 -14.98 -9.04 -6.45
C MET A 278 -15.01 -9.98 -7.67
N ALA A 279 -16.16 -10.62 -7.91
CA ALA A 279 -16.37 -11.53 -9.03
C ALA A 279 -16.34 -10.80 -10.38
N ALA A 280 -16.83 -9.56 -10.45
CA ALA A 280 -16.76 -8.73 -11.64
C ALA A 280 -15.29 -8.43 -12.02
N GLY A 281 -14.47 -8.01 -11.03
CA GLY A 281 -13.04 -7.79 -11.24
C GLY A 281 -12.31 -9.06 -11.72
N LEU A 282 -12.56 -10.20 -11.06
CA LEU A 282 -11.99 -11.48 -11.49
C LEU A 282 -12.44 -11.86 -12.91
N LEU A 283 -13.73 -11.74 -13.20
CA LEU A 283 -14.26 -12.08 -14.52
C LEU A 283 -13.60 -11.23 -15.61
N MET A 284 -13.42 -9.94 -15.38
CA MET A 284 -12.69 -9.05 -16.30
C MET A 284 -11.25 -9.53 -16.51
N GLN A 285 -10.51 -9.80 -15.43
CA GLN A 285 -9.14 -10.31 -15.51
C GLN A 285 -9.06 -11.64 -16.29
N TYR A 286 -9.96 -12.59 -16.03
CA TYR A 286 -10.00 -13.86 -16.76
C TYR A 286 -10.36 -13.67 -18.23
N ILE A 287 -11.29 -12.76 -18.55
CA ILE A 287 -11.62 -12.42 -19.94
C ILE A 287 -10.39 -11.87 -20.64
N TYR A 288 -9.65 -10.95 -20.03
CA TYR A 288 -8.43 -10.38 -20.61
C TYR A 288 -7.34 -11.43 -20.80
N VAL A 289 -7.09 -12.31 -19.81
CA VAL A 289 -6.01 -13.31 -19.94
C VAL A 289 -6.37 -14.49 -20.84
N ALA A 290 -7.60 -15.00 -20.77
CA ALA A 290 -7.97 -16.26 -21.39
C ALA A 290 -8.69 -16.11 -22.73
N TYR A 291 -9.47 -15.04 -22.93
CA TYR A 291 -10.40 -14.91 -24.07
C TYR A 291 -10.05 -13.75 -25.01
N LYS A 292 -9.85 -12.53 -24.51
CA LYS A 292 -9.63 -11.31 -25.29
C LYS A 292 -8.49 -10.44 -24.70
N PRO A 293 -7.22 -10.85 -24.82
CA PRO A 293 -6.08 -10.08 -24.34
C PRO A 293 -5.90 -8.74 -25.05
N LYS A 294 -6.41 -8.60 -26.28
CA LYS A 294 -6.33 -7.34 -27.02
C LYS A 294 -7.14 -6.20 -26.38
N LEU A 295 -8.21 -6.53 -25.66
CA LEU A 295 -9.07 -5.54 -25.00
C LEU A 295 -8.46 -5.01 -23.70
N GLU A 296 -7.38 -5.62 -23.22
CA GLU A 296 -6.81 -5.34 -21.91
C GLU A 296 -6.43 -3.86 -21.75
N ASN A 297 -5.78 -3.31 -22.77
CA ASN A 297 -5.31 -1.92 -22.75
C ASN A 297 -6.33 -0.92 -23.31
N GLU A 298 -7.45 -1.39 -23.89
CA GLU A 298 -8.48 -0.49 -24.45
C GLU A 298 -9.15 0.35 -23.36
N GLU A 299 -9.24 -0.17 -22.13
CA GLU A 299 -9.68 0.57 -20.94
C GLU A 299 -8.91 1.88 -20.76
N LEU A 300 -7.60 1.86 -21.03
CA LEU A 300 -6.71 2.99 -20.76
C LEU A 300 -6.99 4.22 -21.65
N THR A 301 -7.69 4.00 -22.77
CA THR A 301 -8.09 5.09 -23.69
C THR A 301 -9.19 5.97 -23.10
N ILE A 302 -9.99 5.46 -22.16
CA ILE A 302 -11.16 6.15 -21.62
C ILE A 302 -10.75 7.29 -20.68
N HIS A 303 -9.54 7.28 -20.14
CA HIS A 303 -9.05 8.32 -19.23
C HIS A 303 -8.68 9.62 -19.95
N THR A 304 -8.58 10.71 -19.21
CA THR A 304 -8.13 12.01 -19.77
C THR A 304 -6.67 12.00 -20.16
N ALA A 305 -6.32 12.64 -21.26
CA ALA A 305 -4.95 12.94 -21.64
C ALA A 305 -4.38 14.16 -20.86
N LEU A 306 -4.27 14.06 -19.53
CA LEU A 306 -4.02 15.17 -18.59
C LEU A 306 -2.90 16.16 -19.00
N TYR A 307 -1.90 15.70 -19.75
CA TYR A 307 -0.71 16.48 -20.13
C TYR A 307 -0.52 16.72 -21.63
N TYR A 308 -1.31 16.09 -22.50
CA TYR A 308 -1.04 16.07 -23.95
C TYR A 308 -2.23 16.51 -24.81
N SER A 309 -3.47 16.38 -24.31
CA SER A 309 -4.64 16.86 -25.05
C SER A 309 -5.80 17.20 -24.12
N GLY A 310 -6.79 17.95 -24.62
CA GLY A 310 -8.06 18.16 -23.91
C GLY A 310 -9.05 16.98 -24.05
N GLY A 311 -8.63 15.87 -24.66
CA GLY A 311 -9.47 14.73 -25.01
C GLY A 311 -9.09 13.44 -24.28
N LEU A 312 -9.52 12.32 -24.87
CA LEU A 312 -9.21 10.97 -24.39
C LEU A 312 -7.71 10.65 -24.55
N ASN A 313 -7.22 9.75 -23.72
CA ASN A 313 -5.81 9.36 -23.67
C ASN A 313 -5.46 8.34 -24.76
N GLU A 314 -5.29 8.82 -25.99
CA GLU A 314 -4.93 7.97 -27.14
C GLU A 314 -3.44 7.56 -27.16
N ASN A 315 -2.58 8.25 -26.41
CA ASN A 315 -1.12 8.06 -26.40
C ASN A 315 -0.58 7.61 -25.03
N TYR A 316 -1.17 6.58 -24.44
CA TYR A 316 -0.70 6.05 -23.15
C TYR A 316 0.55 5.17 -23.31
N ASP A 317 1.49 5.28 -22.36
CA ASP A 317 2.67 4.41 -22.30
C ASP A 317 2.32 3.10 -21.57
N ILE A 318 2.25 2.01 -22.34
CA ILE A 318 2.03 0.64 -21.84
C ILE A 318 3.17 0.10 -20.99
N HIS A 319 4.36 0.69 -21.08
CA HIS A 319 5.53 0.27 -20.30
C HIS A 319 5.56 0.94 -18.92
N GLN A 320 4.73 1.96 -18.68
CA GLN A 320 4.55 2.50 -17.34
C GLN A 320 3.51 1.69 -16.56
N PRO A 321 3.66 1.60 -15.23
CA PRO A 321 2.66 0.99 -14.38
C PRO A 321 1.36 1.81 -14.43
N GLN A 322 0.28 1.15 -14.82
CA GLN A 322 -1.04 1.74 -14.95
C GLN A 322 -1.97 1.24 -13.84
N ALA A 323 -2.83 2.13 -13.34
CA ALA A 323 -3.88 1.75 -12.43
C ALA A 323 -5.07 1.21 -13.25
N ARG A 324 -5.67 0.09 -12.84
CA ARG A 324 -6.65 -0.62 -13.69
C ARG A 324 -7.93 -0.97 -12.95
N ASP A 325 -9.05 -0.97 -13.65
CA ASP A 325 -10.41 -1.20 -13.16
C ASP A 325 -10.59 -2.65 -12.67
N ASP A 326 -10.08 -3.61 -13.43
CA ASP A 326 -10.18 -5.04 -13.14
C ASP A 326 -9.58 -5.40 -11.78
N ASN A 327 -8.35 -4.91 -11.54
CA ASN A 327 -7.64 -5.03 -10.26
C ASN A 327 -8.37 -4.26 -9.16
N TYR A 328 -8.89 -3.06 -9.47
CA TYR A 328 -9.54 -2.20 -8.48
C TYR A 328 -10.80 -2.87 -7.92
N LEU A 329 -11.66 -3.39 -8.80
CA LEU A 329 -12.89 -4.08 -8.41
C LEU A 329 -12.60 -5.34 -7.59
N PHE A 330 -11.62 -6.14 -8.00
CA PHE A 330 -11.22 -7.33 -7.24
C PHE A 330 -10.77 -6.95 -5.82
N ILE A 331 -9.82 -6.01 -5.71
CA ILE A 331 -9.23 -5.60 -4.43
C ILE A 331 -10.28 -4.94 -3.54
N LEU A 332 -11.12 -4.06 -4.08
CA LEU A 332 -12.19 -3.41 -3.34
C LEU A 332 -13.18 -4.43 -2.80
N GLY A 333 -13.67 -5.34 -3.64
CA GLY A 333 -14.61 -6.39 -3.22
C GLY A 333 -14.02 -7.29 -2.13
N PHE A 334 -12.76 -7.72 -2.30
CA PHE A 334 -12.04 -8.52 -1.32
C PHE A 334 -11.88 -7.78 0.03
N LEU A 335 -11.48 -6.51 0.01
CA LEU A 335 -11.30 -5.74 1.24
C LEU A 335 -12.63 -5.45 1.95
N LEU A 336 -13.71 -5.18 1.21
CA LEU A 336 -15.04 -5.03 1.81
C LEU A 336 -15.49 -6.33 2.51
N LEU A 337 -15.22 -7.49 1.90
CA LEU A 337 -15.45 -8.80 2.52
C LEU A 337 -14.57 -9.00 3.76
N LEU A 338 -13.28 -8.67 3.67
CA LEU A 338 -12.34 -8.79 4.78
C LEU A 338 -12.73 -7.91 5.98
N GLU A 339 -13.15 -6.67 5.74
CA GLU A 339 -13.52 -5.71 6.78
C GLU A 339 -14.82 -6.12 7.51
N THR A 340 -15.68 -6.89 6.83
CA THR A 340 -17.00 -7.26 7.35
C THR A 340 -17.05 -8.68 7.93
N SER A 341 -16.21 -9.59 7.43
CA SER A 341 -16.15 -11.00 7.84
C SER A 341 -15.17 -11.23 8.99
N SER A 342 -15.68 -11.73 10.13
CA SER A 342 -14.84 -12.19 11.25
C SER A 342 -14.00 -13.40 10.87
N THR A 343 -14.51 -14.31 10.04
CA THR A 343 -13.79 -15.51 9.62
C THR A 343 -12.54 -15.16 8.81
N LEU A 344 -12.65 -14.26 7.83
CA LEU A 344 -11.48 -13.81 7.06
C LEU A 344 -10.47 -13.09 7.96
N GLN A 345 -10.95 -12.23 8.87
CA GLN A 345 -10.08 -11.58 9.85
C GLN A 345 -9.32 -12.59 10.72
N THR A 346 -9.96 -13.70 11.13
CA THR A 346 -9.30 -14.76 11.89
C THR A 346 -8.24 -15.49 11.06
N ILE A 347 -8.51 -15.78 9.79
CA ILE A 347 -7.53 -16.41 8.89
C ILE A 347 -6.28 -15.53 8.76
N PHE A 348 -6.46 -14.24 8.53
CA PHE A 348 -5.34 -13.31 8.41
C PHE A 348 -4.72 -12.91 9.76
N LYS A 349 -5.34 -13.22 10.90
CA LYS A 349 -4.67 -13.14 12.21
C LYS A 349 -3.74 -14.33 12.49
N ASN A 350 -3.51 -15.20 11.51
CA ASN A 350 -2.55 -16.28 11.66
C ASN A 350 -1.14 -15.72 11.98
N PRO A 351 -0.46 -16.24 13.03
CA PRO A 351 0.87 -15.78 13.43
C PRO A 351 1.91 -15.81 12.30
N LEU A 352 1.84 -16.79 11.40
CA LEU A 352 2.74 -16.90 10.26
C LEU A 352 2.57 -15.71 9.30
N PHE A 353 1.32 -15.41 8.92
CA PHE A 353 1.04 -14.28 8.04
C PHE A 353 1.39 -12.95 8.70
N MET A 354 1.08 -12.77 9.97
CA MET A 354 1.46 -11.55 10.71
C MET A 354 2.98 -11.39 10.82
N TYR A 355 3.69 -12.50 11.05
CA TYR A 355 5.16 -12.53 11.07
C TYR A 355 5.72 -12.05 9.73
N LEU A 356 5.31 -12.67 8.62
CA LEU A 356 5.76 -12.30 7.27
C LEU A 356 5.39 -10.86 6.92
N GLY A 357 4.16 -10.43 7.24
CA GLY A 357 3.67 -9.09 6.93
C GLY A 357 4.41 -7.97 7.66
N SER A 358 5.01 -8.25 8.81
CA SER A 358 5.85 -7.28 9.51
C SER A 358 7.27 -7.15 8.97
N ARG A 359 7.71 -8.13 8.16
CA ARG A 359 8.98 -8.10 7.41
C ARG A 359 8.78 -7.80 5.92
N SER A 360 7.55 -7.48 5.49
CA SER A 360 7.20 -7.42 4.07
C SER A 360 8.12 -6.52 3.23
N ILE A 361 8.46 -5.34 3.75
CA ILE A 361 9.41 -4.41 3.08
C ILE A 361 10.81 -5.02 2.98
N SER A 362 11.31 -5.62 4.06
CA SER A 362 12.64 -6.25 4.07
C SER A 362 12.71 -7.43 3.11
N TRP A 363 11.64 -8.24 3.06
CA TRP A 363 11.54 -9.37 2.13
C TRP A 363 11.49 -8.89 0.67
N TYR A 364 10.63 -7.90 0.38
CA TYR A 364 10.51 -7.27 -0.93
C TYR A 364 11.85 -6.71 -1.45
N LEU A 365 12.64 -6.07 -0.58
CA LEU A 365 13.92 -5.46 -0.94
C LEU A 365 15.03 -6.51 -1.20
N VAL A 366 14.97 -7.66 -0.55
CA VAL A 366 16.03 -8.68 -0.62
C VAL A 366 15.75 -9.76 -1.67
N GLN A 367 14.47 -10.13 -1.88
CA GLN A 367 14.09 -11.29 -2.70
C GLN A 367 14.66 -11.26 -4.11
N SER A 368 14.58 -10.12 -4.79
CA SER A 368 14.97 -9.99 -6.19
C SER A 368 16.48 -10.05 -6.34
N THR A 369 17.22 -9.45 -5.41
CA THR A 369 18.68 -9.53 -5.38
C THR A 369 19.12 -10.98 -5.25
N ILE A 370 18.56 -11.74 -4.31
CA ILE A 370 18.92 -13.16 -4.11
C ILE A 370 18.57 -14.02 -5.32
N ILE A 371 17.39 -13.84 -5.91
CA ILE A 371 16.96 -14.58 -7.10
C ILE A 371 17.91 -14.31 -8.27
N TYR A 372 18.27 -13.05 -8.51
CA TYR A 372 19.12 -12.65 -9.63
C TYR A 372 20.60 -12.96 -9.41
N THR A 373 21.05 -13.13 -8.17
CA THR A 373 22.45 -13.43 -7.86
C THR A 373 22.68 -14.92 -7.67
N ALA A 374 22.04 -15.52 -6.67
CA ALA A 374 22.24 -16.93 -6.34
C ALA A 374 21.41 -17.83 -7.24
N GLY A 375 20.14 -17.45 -7.49
CA GLY A 375 19.21 -18.26 -8.29
C GLY A 375 19.66 -18.40 -9.75
N VAL A 376 19.87 -17.29 -10.44
CA VAL A 376 20.30 -17.30 -11.86
C VAL A 376 21.62 -18.07 -12.03
N LYS A 377 22.62 -17.84 -11.17
CA LYS A 377 23.89 -18.57 -11.24
C LYS A 377 23.73 -20.08 -11.02
N LEU A 378 22.92 -20.47 -10.04
CA LEU A 378 22.63 -21.88 -9.78
C LEU A 378 21.92 -22.52 -10.97
N TYR A 379 20.93 -21.84 -11.55
CA TYR A 379 20.21 -22.31 -12.72
C TYR A 379 21.18 -22.54 -13.88
N THR A 380 21.95 -21.52 -14.25
CA THR A 380 22.91 -21.58 -15.35
C THR A 380 23.96 -22.67 -15.14
N TYR A 381 24.43 -22.89 -13.91
CA TYR A 381 25.35 -23.99 -13.60
C TYR A 381 24.69 -25.37 -13.77
N LEU A 382 23.44 -25.53 -13.32
CA LEU A 382 22.74 -26.81 -13.42
C LEU A 382 22.36 -27.16 -14.86
N THR A 383 21.92 -26.19 -15.65
CA THR A 383 21.53 -26.42 -17.04
C THR A 383 22.74 -26.50 -17.96
N LEU A 384 23.65 -25.50 -17.94
CA LEU A 384 24.76 -25.45 -18.89
C LEU A 384 25.93 -26.36 -18.50
N SER A 385 26.28 -26.48 -17.21
CA SER A 385 27.46 -27.24 -16.78
C SER A 385 27.14 -28.68 -16.38
N LYS A 386 25.89 -28.98 -16.01
CA LYS A 386 25.48 -30.31 -15.51
C LYS A 386 24.37 -30.96 -16.34
N ASP A 387 23.96 -30.33 -17.43
CA ASP A 387 22.95 -30.84 -18.39
C ASP A 387 21.69 -31.37 -17.68
N LYS A 388 21.24 -30.65 -16.65
CA LYS A 388 20.02 -30.98 -15.92
C LYS A 388 18.82 -30.33 -16.58
N SER A 389 17.68 -31.02 -16.52
CA SER A 389 16.42 -30.49 -17.05
C SER A 389 15.99 -29.21 -16.36
N ASP A 390 15.32 -28.33 -17.11
CA ASP A 390 14.84 -27.02 -16.62
C ASP A 390 13.97 -27.14 -15.38
N VAL A 391 13.15 -28.20 -15.30
CA VAL A 391 12.30 -28.47 -14.13
C VAL A 391 13.17 -28.73 -12.90
N THR A 392 14.21 -29.56 -13.03
CA THR A 392 15.12 -29.88 -11.94
C THR A 392 15.89 -28.63 -11.49
N ALA A 393 16.40 -27.84 -12.45
CA ALA A 393 17.12 -26.61 -12.17
C ALA A 393 16.23 -25.58 -11.47
N THR A 394 15.00 -25.39 -11.95
CA THR A 394 14.01 -24.47 -11.37
C THR A 394 13.63 -24.91 -9.95
N THR A 395 13.34 -26.19 -9.73
CA THR A 395 13.01 -26.72 -8.41
C THR A 395 14.17 -26.54 -7.43
N ALA A 396 15.41 -26.81 -7.86
CA ALA A 396 16.60 -26.55 -7.04
C ALA A 396 16.74 -25.06 -6.70
N CYS A 397 16.50 -24.17 -7.67
CA CYS A 397 16.51 -22.72 -7.45
C CYS A 397 15.44 -22.29 -6.44
N LEU A 398 14.25 -22.89 -6.45
CA LEU A 398 13.20 -22.60 -5.47
C LEU A 398 13.65 -22.95 -4.05
N PHE A 399 14.18 -24.17 -3.85
CA PHE A 399 14.65 -24.65 -2.55
C PHE A 399 15.88 -23.89 -2.02
N VAL A 400 16.64 -23.22 -2.88
CA VAL A 400 17.76 -22.36 -2.47
C VAL A 400 17.29 -20.92 -2.23
N CYS A 401 16.55 -20.33 -3.18
CA CYS A 401 16.15 -18.93 -3.14
C CYS A 401 15.15 -18.65 -2.03
N LEU A 402 14.18 -19.53 -1.77
CA LEU A 402 13.15 -19.28 -0.76
C LEU A 402 13.75 -19.22 0.66
N PRO A 403 14.52 -20.22 1.15
CA PRO A 403 15.18 -20.12 2.44
C PRO A 403 16.19 -18.97 2.52
N ALA A 404 16.98 -18.74 1.46
CA ALA A 404 17.91 -17.62 1.41
C ALA A 404 17.19 -16.28 1.53
N THR A 405 16.03 -16.13 0.91
CA THR A 405 15.19 -14.93 0.99
C THR A 405 14.59 -14.76 2.39
N ILE A 406 14.13 -15.84 3.04
CA ILE A 406 13.68 -15.81 4.44
C ILE A 406 14.82 -15.32 5.37
N ILE A 407 16.00 -15.92 5.24
CA ILE A 407 17.16 -15.58 6.08
C ILE A 407 17.63 -14.15 5.79
N GLY A 408 17.80 -13.80 4.51
CA GLY A 408 18.24 -12.47 4.08
C GLY A 408 17.25 -11.38 4.47
N GLY A 409 15.95 -11.63 4.33
CA GLY A 409 14.90 -10.72 4.77
C GLY A 409 14.91 -10.50 6.28
N GLU A 410 15.14 -11.54 7.08
CA GLU A 410 15.22 -11.41 8.55
C GLU A 410 16.51 -10.69 8.99
N ILE A 411 17.64 -10.95 8.32
CA ILE A 411 18.90 -10.22 8.55
C ILE A 411 18.70 -8.74 8.24
N PHE A 412 18.15 -8.42 7.06
CA PHE A 412 17.90 -7.05 6.65
C PHE A 412 16.91 -6.35 7.60
N TYR A 413 15.84 -7.04 8.02
CA TYR A 413 14.89 -6.52 8.98
C TYR A 413 15.55 -6.16 10.32
N ARG A 414 16.42 -7.02 10.86
CA ARG A 414 17.07 -6.81 12.16
C ARG A 414 18.20 -5.78 12.11
N LEU A 415 18.93 -5.69 11.00
CA LEU A 415 20.07 -4.80 10.87
C LEU A 415 19.70 -3.41 10.36
N VAL A 416 18.67 -3.30 9.51
CA VAL A 416 18.32 -2.08 8.80
C VAL A 416 16.96 -1.56 9.25
N ASP A 417 15.87 -2.27 8.94
CA ASP A 417 14.50 -1.76 9.11
C ASP A 417 14.15 -1.49 10.59
N GLN A 418 14.33 -2.47 11.47
CA GLN A 418 13.96 -2.36 12.87
C GLN A 418 14.78 -1.30 13.64
N PRO A 419 16.12 -1.25 13.56
CA PRO A 419 16.91 -0.22 14.22
C PRO A 419 16.57 1.20 13.73
N MET A 420 16.39 1.37 12.42
CA MET A 420 16.01 2.65 11.83
C MET A 420 14.62 3.09 12.33
N ALA A 421 13.62 2.21 12.27
CA ALA A 421 12.28 2.51 12.77
C ALA A 421 12.28 2.90 14.26
N ARG A 422 13.07 2.20 15.10
CA ARG A 422 13.21 2.52 16.53
C ARG A 422 13.86 3.88 16.76
N ARG A 423 14.95 4.20 16.05
CA ARG A 423 15.65 5.49 16.16
C ARG A 423 14.74 6.65 15.72
N LEU A 424 14.05 6.49 14.60
CA LEU A 424 13.09 7.46 14.09
C LEU A 424 11.94 7.69 15.07
N TYR A 425 11.41 6.63 15.68
CA TYR A 425 10.37 6.76 16.68
C TYR A 425 10.85 7.55 17.91
N LYS A 426 12.03 7.22 18.45
CA LYS A 426 12.62 7.96 19.59
C LYS A 426 12.85 9.44 19.25
N SER A 427 13.45 9.71 18.09
CA SER A 427 13.74 11.08 17.65
C SER A 427 12.48 11.89 17.38
N THR A 428 11.47 11.32 16.73
CA THR A 428 10.23 12.07 16.46
C THR A 428 9.43 12.32 17.72
N ASN A 429 9.45 11.41 18.71
CA ASN A 429 8.77 11.62 19.98
C ASN A 429 9.42 12.72 20.83
N SER A 430 10.72 12.99 20.66
CA SER A 430 11.38 14.13 21.32
C SER A 430 11.03 15.46 20.67
N TYR A 431 10.87 15.51 19.35
CA TYR A 431 10.50 16.75 18.62
C TYR A 431 9.00 17.05 18.65
N PHE A 432 8.16 16.03 18.72
CA PHE A 432 6.70 16.15 18.70
C PHE A 432 6.10 15.31 19.85
N PRO A 433 6.23 15.76 21.11
CA PRO A 433 5.57 15.08 22.21
C PRO A 433 4.06 15.05 21.95
N VAL A 434 3.43 13.91 22.19
CA VAL A 434 1.99 13.75 22.04
C VAL A 434 1.29 14.60 23.11
N SER A 435 0.95 15.85 22.79
CA SER A 435 0.17 16.70 23.68
C SER A 435 -1.30 16.28 23.64
N VAL A 436 -1.87 15.91 24.79
CA VAL A 436 -3.27 15.49 24.95
C VAL A 436 -4.25 16.63 24.64
N ASN A 437 -3.80 17.89 24.69
CA ASN A 437 -4.66 19.08 24.59
C ASN A 437 -4.84 19.66 23.16
N ALA A 438 -4.30 19.02 22.11
CA ALA A 438 -4.33 19.52 20.73
C ALA A 438 -5.14 18.61 19.78
N THR A 439 -6.24 18.06 20.27
CA THR A 439 -7.19 17.23 19.51
C THR A 439 -8.12 18.09 18.65
N PHE A 440 -8.30 17.68 17.38
CA PHE A 440 -9.37 18.24 16.55
C PHE A 440 -10.72 17.77 17.11
N ARG A 441 -11.58 18.69 17.55
CA ARG A 441 -12.98 18.37 17.91
C ARG A 441 -13.81 18.19 16.65
N ARG A 442 -14.58 17.10 16.58
CA ARG A 442 -15.40 16.84 15.39
C ARG A 442 -16.76 17.56 15.49
N PRO A 443 -17.35 18.03 14.37
CA PRO A 443 -18.65 18.69 14.37
C PRO A 443 -19.80 17.87 14.96
N ASP A 444 -19.73 16.54 14.83
CA ASP A 444 -20.71 15.58 15.39
C ASP A 444 -20.58 15.41 16.90
N GLU A 445 -19.44 15.75 17.50
CA GLU A 445 -19.23 15.75 18.96
C GLU A 445 -19.64 17.08 19.61
N ILE A 446 -19.87 18.13 18.82
CA ILE A 446 -20.26 19.46 19.30
C ILE A 446 -21.79 19.55 19.54
N GLY A 447 -22.56 18.59 19.04
CA GLY A 447 -24.00 18.52 19.26
C GLY A 447 -24.38 17.64 20.44
N LEU A 448 -24.21 18.13 21.68
CA LEU A 448 -24.92 17.74 22.91
C LEU A 448 -24.34 18.48 24.14
N VAL A 449 -24.14 19.79 24.03
CA VAL A 449 -24.18 20.66 25.22
C VAL A 449 -25.49 21.44 25.12
N GLU A 450 -26.58 20.75 25.41
CA GLU A 450 -27.80 21.42 25.81
C GLU A 450 -27.47 22.22 27.07
N SER A 451 -27.76 23.52 27.03
CA SER A 451 -27.62 24.49 28.11
C SER A 451 -28.64 24.24 29.23
N THR A 452 -28.73 23.02 29.73
CA THR A 452 -29.45 22.67 30.96
C THR A 452 -28.46 22.65 32.10
N ASN A 453 -28.17 23.82 32.68
CA ASN A 453 -27.84 24.02 34.10
C ASN A 453 -27.44 25.47 34.37
N VAL A 454 -28.41 26.38 34.41
CA VAL A 454 -28.32 27.56 35.29
C VAL A 454 -29.72 27.86 35.82
N VAL A 455 -30.17 27.13 36.84
CA VAL A 455 -31.19 27.60 37.78
C VAL A 455 -30.86 27.07 39.19
N ASN A 456 -30.73 28.01 40.12
CA ASN A 456 -30.82 27.94 41.59
C ASN A 456 -29.60 27.46 42.42
N GLY A 457 -28.92 28.45 43.01
CA GLY A 457 -28.15 28.35 44.25
C GLY A 457 -28.09 29.71 44.94
N ALA A 458 -28.83 29.83 46.03
CA ALA A 458 -29.09 31.03 46.82
C ALA A 458 -27.92 31.47 47.73
N TYR A 459 -27.86 32.79 47.99
CA TYR A 459 -27.37 33.53 49.17
C TYR A 459 -26.01 33.18 49.80
N VAL A 460 -25.07 34.14 49.74
CA VAL A 460 -24.40 34.69 50.93
C VAL A 460 -24.18 36.20 50.70
N SER A 461 -24.82 37.00 51.54
CA SER A 461 -24.54 38.41 51.76
C SER A 461 -23.26 38.55 52.58
N ASP A 462 -22.38 39.48 52.24
CA ASP A 462 -21.65 40.28 53.22
C ASP A 462 -21.21 41.57 52.54
N GLY A 463 -21.59 42.69 53.14
CA GLY A 463 -21.19 44.02 52.72
C GLY A 463 -19.88 44.45 53.38
N ASN A 464 -19.16 45.36 52.74
CA ASN A 464 -18.75 46.63 53.33
C ASN A 464 -18.11 47.52 52.28
N ASP A 465 -18.42 48.82 52.40
CA ASP A 465 -17.62 50.03 52.12
C ASP A 465 -16.89 50.14 50.77
N GLY A 466 -16.99 51.22 50.01
CA GLY A 466 -17.50 52.56 50.27
C GLY A 466 -17.06 53.46 49.10
N ASP A 467 -17.73 54.59 48.99
CA ASP A 467 -17.22 55.84 48.43
C ASP A 467 -16.92 55.97 46.92
N GLU A 468 -17.76 56.82 46.32
CA GLU A 468 -17.40 58.07 45.63
C GLU A 468 -17.80 58.25 44.16
N HIS A 469 -18.52 59.36 43.98
CA HIS A 469 -18.65 60.27 42.84
C HIS A 469 -19.06 59.72 41.45
N GLU A 470 -20.24 60.06 40.92
CA GLU A 470 -20.71 61.34 40.36
C GLU A 470 -20.57 61.39 38.81
N ASN A 471 -21.66 61.85 38.18
CA ASN A 471 -21.79 62.41 36.82
C ASN A 471 -21.76 61.42 35.61
N VAL A 472 -22.88 61.19 34.90
CA VAL A 472 -23.73 62.07 34.05
C VAL A 472 -23.26 62.09 32.58
N MET A 473 -24.26 61.91 31.69
CA MET A 473 -24.32 62.06 30.22
C MET A 473 -23.70 60.96 29.34
N THR A 474 -24.47 60.13 28.63
CA THR A 474 -25.35 60.36 27.45
C THR A 474 -24.62 60.64 26.12
N ARG A 475 -25.22 60.06 25.05
CA ARG A 475 -24.90 60.10 23.60
C ARG A 475 -23.82 59.08 23.18
N GLY A 476 -24.04 58.19 22.22
CA GLY A 476 -25.03 58.15 21.13
C GLY A 476 -24.30 58.12 19.79
N LEU A 477 -24.93 57.46 18.80
CA LEU A 477 -24.57 57.30 17.37
C LEU A 477 -23.86 55.98 17.07
N LYS A 478 -24.56 54.97 16.52
CA LYS A 478 -25.02 54.82 15.12
C LYS A 478 -23.88 54.91 14.09
N GLY A 479 -23.76 53.84 13.31
CA GLY A 479 -23.81 54.00 11.86
C GLY A 479 -22.74 53.26 11.06
N HIS A 480 -23.23 52.26 10.32
CA HIS A 480 -22.76 51.77 9.00
C HIS A 480 -21.39 51.07 8.96
N GLY A 481 -21.23 49.91 8.34
CA GLY A 481 -21.92 49.40 7.15
C GLY A 481 -20.94 49.47 5.98
N CYS A 482 -20.26 48.34 5.75
CA CYS A 482 -19.90 47.78 4.45
C CYS A 482 -19.83 46.27 4.62
#